data_AF-A0A5F9CRJ2-F1
#
_entry.id   AF-A0A5F9CRJ2-F1
#
_cell.length_a   1.000
_cell.length_b   1.000
_cell.length_c   1.000
_cell.angle_alpha   90.00
_cell.angle_beta   90.00
_cell.angle_gamma   90.00
#
_symmetry.space_group_name_H-M   'P 1'
#
loop_
_entity.id
_entity.type
_entity.pdbx_description
1 polymer ?
#
loop_
_entity_poly.entity_id
_entity_poly.type
_entity_poly.pdbx_seq_one_letter_code
_entity_poly.pdbx_strand_id
1 'polypeptide(L)'
;MPSCTSPDQGEDLEACVLRFSDLDLKDTSLSRPNSSLKAELDGSTKKKYSFAKKKAFALFVKTKEVPTRPLGDKEKRWQCCQHLFTDRSSIHRHVATQHADEMYQQTASVLKQLAVTLSTSKSPTAADQQNRVEGHLPHSHDVSAWLPDTSCISANELISGQGSDEGEVLLYYCYCDLEDPHWVCAWQTALCQQLHLTGKVRIAKEGINGTVGGSKLATRLYVEVMLSCPLFKDYLCEDDFKTSKGGACCFPELRVGVFEEIVPMGISPDKTSYKKPGIHLSPSEFHKEVEKFLSQANQEQSDTILLDCRNFYESKIGRFQGCLAPDIRKFSYFPDYVDKNLDVFREKKVLMYCTGGIRCERGSAYLKAKGVCKEVFQLKGGIHKYLEEFPDGFYKGKLFVFDDRYALCYNSDVVSECSYCGAPWDQYKLCSTTHRVEPVACLGHTGAEQHIWPESATYGGREMSS
;
A
#
# COMPACT_ATOMS: atom_id res chain seq x y z
N MET A 1 46.70 -34.17 -16.40
CA MET A 1 47.86 -34.71 -15.64
C MET A 1 49.12 -34.17 -16.28
N PRO A 2 50.10 -33.65 -15.50
CA PRO A 2 50.03 -33.13 -14.13
C PRO A 2 50.79 -31.77 -14.05
N SER A 3 50.97 -31.00 -12.97
CA SER A 3 50.59 -30.97 -11.56
C SER A 3 51.25 -29.71 -10.96
N CYS A 4 50.63 -29.08 -9.95
CA CYS A 4 51.25 -28.57 -8.70
C CYS A 4 50.22 -27.65 -8.01
N THR A 5 49.45 -28.17 -7.05
CA THR A 5 49.66 -28.14 -5.57
C THR A 5 49.38 -26.78 -4.93
N SER A 6 48.31 -26.77 -4.12
CA SER A 6 48.00 -25.81 -3.06
C SER A 6 48.97 -25.96 -1.86
N PRO A 7 48.89 -25.03 -0.89
CA PRO A 7 48.29 -25.44 0.37
C PRO A 7 47.29 -24.45 0.96
N ASP A 8 46.61 -25.01 1.95
CA ASP A 8 45.40 -24.65 2.68
C ASP A 8 45.65 -23.73 3.90
N GLN A 9 44.56 -23.13 4.41
CA GLN A 9 44.27 -22.42 5.68
C GLN A 9 43.40 -21.18 5.36
N GLY A 10 42.12 -21.05 5.73
CA GLY A 10 41.31 -21.73 6.74
C GLY A 10 40.94 -20.73 7.84
N GLU A 11 39.75 -20.13 7.77
CA GLU A 11 38.97 -19.73 8.97
C GLU A 11 37.50 -19.42 8.58
N ASP A 12 36.63 -20.28 9.09
CA ASP A 12 35.17 -20.29 9.01
C ASP A 12 34.54 -19.20 9.90
N LEU A 13 33.41 -18.64 9.44
CA LEU A 13 32.42 -18.04 10.33
C LEU A 13 31.01 -18.46 9.89
N GLU A 14 30.47 -19.38 10.67
CA GLU A 14 29.20 -20.08 10.53
C GLU A 14 27.98 -19.14 10.40
N ALA A 15 27.15 -19.39 9.38
CA ALA A 15 25.77 -18.94 9.33
C ALA A 15 24.85 -20.03 9.91
N CYS A 16 24.36 -19.83 11.12
CA CYS A 16 23.42 -20.70 11.81
C CYS A 16 22.01 -20.58 11.20
N VAL A 17 21.57 -21.59 10.44
CA VAL A 17 20.19 -21.74 9.94
C VAL A 17 19.46 -22.75 10.83
N LEU A 18 18.61 -22.26 11.74
CA LEU A 18 17.70 -23.10 12.51
C LEU A 18 16.43 -23.40 11.69
N ARG A 19 16.27 -24.68 11.30
CA ARG A 19 15.00 -25.24 10.79
C ARG A 19 14.05 -25.52 11.97
N PHE A 20 12.77 -25.17 11.81
CA PHE A 20 11.70 -25.65 12.68
C PHE A 20 10.86 -26.71 11.96
N SER A 21 10.59 -27.80 12.69
CA SER A 21 9.94 -29.03 12.26
C SER A 21 8.42 -28.90 12.15
N ASP A 22 7.89 -29.57 11.14
CA ASP A 22 6.46 -29.82 10.90
C ASP A 22 5.84 -30.68 12.02
N LEU A 23 4.62 -30.33 12.42
CA LEU A 23 3.71 -31.24 13.13
C LEU A 23 2.36 -31.23 12.43
N ASP A 24 2.16 -32.27 11.62
CA ASP A 24 0.90 -32.73 11.09
C ASP A 24 -0.07 -33.12 12.23
N LEU A 25 -1.28 -32.55 12.22
CA LEU A 25 -2.43 -33.18 12.85
C LEU A 25 -3.61 -33.16 11.88
N LYS A 26 -3.96 -34.40 11.51
CA LYS A 26 -4.98 -34.81 10.53
C LYS A 26 -6.38 -34.31 10.86
N ASP A 27 -7.11 -34.06 9.76
CA ASP A 27 -8.56 -33.87 9.68
C ASP A 27 -9.34 -34.88 10.52
N THR A 28 -10.38 -34.40 11.20
CA THR A 28 -11.53 -35.21 11.57
C THR A 28 -12.80 -34.42 11.30
N SER A 29 -13.56 -34.92 10.34
CA SER A 29 -14.84 -34.39 9.87
C SER A 29 -15.93 -34.53 10.93
N LEU A 30 -16.43 -33.40 11.44
CA LEU A 30 -17.73 -33.33 12.09
C LEU A 30 -18.49 -32.11 11.58
N SER A 31 -19.48 -32.40 10.75
CA SER A 31 -20.48 -31.50 10.19
C SER A 31 -21.11 -30.61 11.27
N ARG A 32 -20.94 -29.28 11.19
CA ARG A 32 -21.70 -28.31 11.99
C ARG A 32 -22.44 -27.31 11.08
N PRO A 33 -23.71 -26.98 11.38
CA PRO A 33 -24.58 -26.20 10.51
C PRO A 33 -24.25 -24.71 10.58
N ASN A 34 -23.22 -24.27 9.86
CA ASN A 34 -22.76 -22.87 9.89
C ASN A 34 -23.06 -22.07 8.61
N SER A 35 -23.87 -22.60 7.70
CA SER A 35 -24.06 -22.03 6.36
C SER A 35 -25.31 -21.16 6.19
N SER A 36 -26.31 -21.22 7.07
CA SER A 36 -27.61 -20.61 6.77
C SER A 36 -27.68 -19.07 6.86
N LEU A 37 -26.89 -18.41 7.71
CA LEU A 37 -26.96 -16.94 7.88
C LEU A 37 -25.83 -16.15 7.22
N LYS A 38 -24.77 -16.84 6.76
CA LYS A 38 -23.64 -16.19 6.09
C LYS A 38 -23.87 -16.06 4.59
N ALA A 39 -24.77 -16.86 4.04
CA ALA A 39 -25.02 -17.00 2.61
C ALA A 39 -25.88 -15.86 2.02
N GLU A 40 -26.67 -15.14 2.83
CA GLU A 40 -27.67 -14.17 2.34
C GLU A 40 -27.43 -12.71 2.79
N LEU A 41 -26.19 -12.31 3.04
CA LEU A 41 -25.90 -10.95 3.52
C LEU A 41 -24.94 -10.19 2.60
N ASP A 42 -25.29 -8.94 2.26
CA ASP A 42 -24.48 -8.00 1.49
C ASP A 42 -23.12 -7.71 2.16
N GLY A 43 -22.18 -7.11 1.43
CA GLY A 43 -20.83 -6.81 1.93
C GLY A 43 -20.80 -5.84 3.12
N SER A 44 -21.78 -4.94 3.24
CA SER A 44 -21.93 -4.00 4.35
C SER A 44 -22.35 -4.71 5.64
N THR A 45 -23.26 -5.67 5.53
CA THR A 45 -23.81 -6.44 6.63
C THR A 45 -22.84 -7.50 7.12
N LYS A 46 -22.00 -8.06 6.24
CA LYS A 46 -20.84 -8.90 6.62
C LYS A 46 -19.82 -8.15 7.48
N LYS A 47 -19.54 -6.88 7.17
CA LYS A 47 -18.66 -6.03 7.99
C LYS A 47 -19.29 -5.68 9.35
N LYS A 48 -20.57 -5.31 9.38
CA LYS A 48 -21.32 -5.06 10.63
C LYS A 48 -21.36 -6.28 11.54
N TYR A 49 -21.63 -7.46 10.98
CA TYR A 49 -21.60 -8.73 11.71
C TYR A 49 -20.20 -9.05 12.26
N SER A 50 -19.15 -8.87 11.46
CA SER A 50 -17.76 -9.09 11.90
C SER A 50 -17.37 -8.17 13.06
N PHE A 51 -17.76 -6.89 12.99
CA PHE A 51 -17.54 -5.94 14.07
C PHE A 51 -18.32 -6.32 15.34
N ALA A 52 -19.61 -6.62 15.21
CA ALA A 52 -20.44 -7.02 16.34
C ALA A 52 -19.94 -8.31 16.99
N LYS A 53 -19.48 -9.29 16.20
CA LYS A 53 -18.89 -10.53 16.68
C LYS A 53 -17.61 -10.27 17.47
N LYS A 54 -16.70 -9.42 16.96
CA LYS A 54 -15.47 -9.04 17.68
C LYS A 54 -15.79 -8.31 18.99
N LYS A 55 -16.77 -7.39 18.99
CA LYS A 55 -17.19 -6.65 20.18
C LYS A 55 -17.84 -7.56 21.23
N ALA A 56 -18.75 -8.45 20.82
CA ALA A 56 -19.36 -9.45 21.69
C ALA A 56 -18.30 -10.36 22.32
N PHE A 57 -17.37 -10.86 21.50
CA PHE A 57 -16.29 -11.72 21.97
C PHE A 57 -15.38 -11.03 23.01
N ALA A 58 -14.99 -9.78 22.76
CA ALA A 58 -14.17 -9.00 23.69
C ALA A 58 -14.91 -8.72 25.02
N LEU A 59 -16.21 -8.40 24.95
CA LEU A 59 -17.04 -8.18 26.14
C LEU A 59 -17.18 -9.47 26.96
N PHE A 60 -17.39 -10.62 26.29
CA PHE A 60 -17.50 -11.90 26.97
C PHE A 60 -16.20 -12.29 27.67
N VAL A 61 -15.05 -12.17 27.00
CA VAL A 61 -13.75 -12.44 27.64
C VAL A 61 -13.54 -11.53 28.85
N LYS A 62 -13.97 -10.27 28.77
CA LYS A 62 -13.89 -9.32 29.89
C LYS A 62 -14.76 -9.73 31.08
N THR A 63 -15.94 -10.34 30.89
CA THR A 63 -16.76 -10.82 32.02
C THR A 63 -16.17 -12.02 32.74
N LYS A 64 -15.17 -12.68 32.15
CA LYS A 64 -14.45 -13.81 32.78
C LYS A 64 -13.18 -13.37 33.51
N GLU A 65 -12.83 -12.08 33.48
CA GLU A 65 -11.63 -11.56 34.15
C GLU A 65 -11.80 -11.60 35.68
N VAL A 66 -10.84 -12.19 36.38
CA VAL A 66 -10.85 -12.34 37.84
C VAL A 66 -10.17 -11.12 38.46
N PRO A 67 -10.77 -10.44 39.46
CA PRO A 67 -10.15 -9.31 40.13
C PRO A 67 -8.82 -9.69 40.80
N THR A 68 -7.77 -8.92 40.54
CA THR A 68 -6.47 -9.07 41.20
C THR A 68 -6.52 -8.60 42.66
N ARG A 69 -5.89 -9.36 43.58
CA ARG A 69 -5.80 -8.97 45.01
C ARG A 69 -4.78 -7.84 45.18
N PRO A 70 -4.87 -7.01 46.25
CA PRO A 70 -4.10 -5.77 46.38
C PRO A 70 -2.58 -5.94 46.56
N LEU A 71 -2.07 -7.16 46.72
CA LEU A 71 -0.67 -7.41 47.04
C LEU A 71 0.02 -8.13 45.87
N GLY A 72 0.67 -7.33 45.02
CA GLY A 72 1.92 -7.72 44.37
C GLY A 72 1.90 -8.31 42.96
N ASP A 73 0.76 -8.70 42.39
CA ASP A 73 0.77 -9.37 41.08
C ASP A 73 -0.11 -8.67 40.04
N LYS A 74 0.52 -8.14 38.98
CA LYS A 74 -0.11 -7.37 37.89
C LYS A 74 -0.60 -8.25 36.73
N GLU A 75 -0.62 -9.56 36.89
CA GLU A 75 -1.07 -10.46 35.84
C GLU A 75 -2.60 -10.61 35.83
N LYS A 76 -3.19 -10.32 34.67
CA LYS A 76 -4.62 -10.54 34.41
C LYS A 76 -4.88 -12.03 34.30
N ARG A 77 -5.90 -12.51 35.02
CA ARG A 77 -6.33 -13.90 35.00
C ARG A 77 -7.81 -13.98 34.64
N TRP A 78 -8.21 -15.07 34.00
CA TRP A 78 -9.60 -15.32 33.62
C TRP A 78 -10.06 -16.67 34.17
N GLN A 79 -11.32 -16.79 34.56
CA GLN A 79 -11.93 -18.04 35.00
C GLN A 79 -13.20 -18.32 34.21
N CYS A 80 -13.25 -19.46 33.52
CA CYS A 80 -14.39 -19.89 32.71
C CYS A 80 -14.53 -21.42 32.73
N CYS A 81 -15.76 -21.93 32.85
CA CYS A 81 -16.04 -23.38 32.88
C CYS A 81 -15.16 -24.16 33.88
N GLN A 82 -14.92 -23.60 35.07
CA GLN A 82 -14.04 -24.15 36.12
C GLN A 82 -12.54 -24.23 35.75
N HIS A 83 -12.13 -23.67 34.61
CA HIS A 83 -10.73 -23.55 34.21
C HIS A 83 -10.20 -22.14 34.51
N LEU A 84 -8.94 -22.06 34.95
CA LEU A 84 -8.22 -20.82 35.17
C LEU A 84 -7.23 -20.59 34.01
N PHE A 85 -7.22 -19.37 33.48
CA PHE A 85 -6.37 -18.97 32.36
C PHE A 85 -5.49 -17.79 32.78
N THR A 86 -4.18 -17.92 32.55
CA THR A 86 -3.18 -16.89 32.85
C THR A 86 -2.73 -16.11 31.62
N ASP A 87 -2.98 -16.65 30.41
CA ASP A 87 -2.70 -15.97 29.15
C ASP A 87 -3.96 -15.72 28.32
N ARG A 88 -3.92 -14.62 27.56
CA ARG A 88 -5.04 -14.15 26.75
C ARG A 88 -5.38 -15.10 25.59
N SER A 89 -4.39 -15.78 25.03
CA SER A 89 -4.58 -16.66 23.88
C SER A 89 -5.36 -17.93 24.26
N SER A 90 -5.11 -18.48 25.44
CA SER A 90 -5.80 -19.68 25.94
C SER A 90 -7.26 -19.41 26.27
N ILE A 91 -7.60 -18.30 26.92
CA ILE A 91 -9.00 -17.95 27.17
C ILE A 91 -9.75 -17.65 25.86
N HIS A 92 -9.11 -16.99 24.88
CA HIS A 92 -9.72 -16.79 23.57
C HIS A 92 -10.04 -18.13 22.87
N ARG A 93 -9.12 -19.09 22.91
CA ARG A 93 -9.34 -20.43 22.31
C ARG A 93 -10.48 -21.18 23.01
N HIS A 94 -10.53 -21.10 24.34
CA HIS A 94 -11.60 -21.70 25.12
C HIS A 94 -12.98 -21.09 24.77
N VAL A 95 -13.10 -19.76 24.75
CA VAL A 95 -14.35 -19.08 24.40
C VAL A 95 -14.81 -19.41 22.98
N ALA A 96 -13.89 -19.47 22.01
CA ALA A 96 -14.20 -19.80 20.63
C ALA A 96 -14.71 -21.24 20.44
N THR A 97 -14.32 -22.17 21.32
CA THR A 97 -14.65 -23.60 21.20
C THR A 97 -15.83 -24.02 22.06
N GLN A 98 -15.94 -23.50 23.29
CA GLN A 98 -16.91 -23.94 24.29
C GLN A 98 -18.16 -23.04 24.41
N HIS A 99 -18.11 -21.80 23.91
CA HIS A 99 -19.20 -20.82 24.06
C HIS A 99 -19.77 -20.34 22.73
N ALA A 100 -19.76 -21.18 21.68
CA ALA A 100 -20.19 -20.78 20.33
C ALA A 100 -21.64 -20.24 20.28
N ASP A 101 -22.57 -20.87 21.01
CA ASP A 101 -23.98 -20.47 21.04
C ASP A 101 -24.21 -19.18 21.83
N GLU A 102 -23.53 -19.03 22.96
CA GLU A 102 -23.54 -17.77 23.74
C GLU A 102 -22.93 -16.61 22.93
N MET A 103 -21.88 -16.88 22.15
CA MET A 103 -21.26 -15.90 21.26
C MET A 103 -22.20 -15.47 20.15
N TYR A 104 -23.00 -16.40 19.62
CA TYR A 104 -24.02 -16.09 18.64
C TYR A 104 -25.12 -15.19 19.22
N GLN A 105 -25.64 -15.52 20.40
CA GLN A 105 -26.68 -14.72 21.07
C GLN A 105 -26.18 -13.31 21.44
N GLN A 106 -24.96 -13.19 21.96
CA GLN A 106 -24.38 -11.88 22.29
C GLN A 106 -24.08 -11.05 21.04
N THR A 107 -23.62 -11.67 19.95
CA THR A 107 -23.42 -10.98 18.66
C THR A 107 -24.74 -10.41 18.15
N ALA A 108 -25.84 -11.18 18.23
CA ALA A 108 -27.18 -10.72 17.85
C ALA A 108 -27.67 -9.56 18.74
N SER A 109 -27.40 -9.61 20.04
CA SER A 109 -27.74 -8.52 20.98
C SER A 109 -26.98 -7.24 20.68
N VAL A 110 -25.67 -7.33 20.40
CA VAL A 110 -24.84 -6.18 20.01
C VAL A 110 -25.33 -5.57 18.68
N LEU A 111 -25.73 -6.40 17.72
CA LEU A 111 -26.30 -5.92 16.46
C LEU A 111 -27.62 -5.17 16.67
N LYS A 112 -28.50 -5.67 17.54
CA LYS A 112 -29.75 -4.99 17.91
C LYS A 112 -29.49 -3.66 18.61
N GLN A 113 -28.53 -3.60 19.54
CA GLN A 113 -28.16 -2.35 20.20
C GLN A 113 -27.61 -1.31 19.23
N LEU A 114 -26.74 -1.73 18.31
CA LEU A 114 -26.20 -0.84 17.27
C LEU A 114 -27.31 -0.29 16.37
N ALA A 115 -28.34 -1.09 16.06
CA ALA A 115 -29.50 -0.65 15.28
C ALA A 115 -30.40 0.35 16.05
N VAL A 116 -30.57 0.17 17.37
CA VAL A 116 -31.35 1.08 18.23
C VAL A 116 -30.62 2.41 18.42
N THR A 117 -29.29 2.41 18.65
CA THR A 117 -28.50 3.65 18.77
C THR A 117 -28.53 4.50 17.51
N LEU A 118 -28.67 3.87 16.33
CA LEU A 118 -28.85 4.54 15.04
C LEU A 118 -30.25 5.17 14.86
N SER A 119 -31.24 4.74 15.63
CA SER A 119 -32.63 5.22 15.53
C SER A 119 -33.02 6.19 16.65
N THR A 120 -32.33 6.17 17.80
CA THR A 120 -32.55 7.10 18.92
C THR A 120 -31.83 8.45 18.81
N SER A 121 -31.04 8.69 17.75
CA SER A 121 -30.34 9.98 17.54
C SER A 121 -31.18 11.03 16.80
N LYS A 122 -32.51 10.88 16.74
CA LYS A 122 -33.43 11.90 16.20
C LYS A 122 -34.41 12.41 17.28
N SER A 123 -34.12 13.62 17.79
CA SER A 123 -34.98 14.59 18.52
C SER A 123 -35.26 14.34 20.04
N PRO A 124 -35.46 15.38 20.90
CA PRO A 124 -36.28 16.60 20.68
C PRO A 124 -35.66 17.98 20.99
N THR A 125 -36.36 19.00 20.48
CA THR A 125 -36.20 20.47 20.54
C THR A 125 -36.63 21.12 21.86
N ALA A 126 -35.97 22.23 22.30
CA ALA A 126 -36.56 23.57 22.49
C ALA A 126 -35.62 24.59 23.21
N ALA A 127 -35.59 25.82 22.68
CA ALA A 127 -35.28 27.15 23.26
C ALA A 127 -33.89 27.44 23.89
N ASP A 128 -33.11 28.36 23.32
CA ASP A 128 -33.16 29.79 23.72
C ASP A 128 -32.37 30.69 22.74
N GLN A 129 -32.77 31.96 22.65
CA GLN A 129 -32.21 33.01 21.79
C GLN A 129 -30.88 33.56 22.34
N GLN A 130 -29.88 33.85 21.50
CA GLN A 130 -29.24 35.19 21.39
C GLN A 130 -28.10 35.18 20.34
N ASN A 131 -28.07 36.23 19.53
CA ASN A 131 -27.06 36.66 18.55
C ASN A 131 -25.58 36.37 18.87
N ARG A 132 -24.82 35.88 17.88
CA ARG A 132 -23.57 36.53 17.39
C ARG A 132 -23.06 35.91 16.08
N VAL A 133 -22.59 36.81 15.22
CA VAL A 133 -22.05 36.59 13.87
C VAL A 133 -20.69 35.90 13.95
N GLU A 134 -20.54 34.74 13.30
CA GLU A 134 -19.32 34.26 12.63
C GLU A 134 -19.65 32.98 11.84
N GLY A 135 -19.19 32.90 10.59
CA GLY A 135 -19.58 31.87 9.63
C GLY A 135 -19.00 30.50 9.96
N HIS A 136 -19.82 29.61 10.48
CA HIS A 136 -19.55 28.17 10.56
C HIS A 136 -20.50 27.40 9.64
N LEU A 137 -19.93 26.62 8.72
CA LEU A 137 -20.65 25.69 7.85
C LEU A 137 -21.37 24.63 8.71
N PRO A 138 -22.66 24.33 8.46
CA PRO A 138 -23.41 23.40 9.30
C PRO A 138 -23.04 21.95 8.96
N HIS A 139 -22.59 21.23 9.98
CA HIS A 139 -22.32 19.79 9.95
C HIS A 139 -23.60 18.97 9.68
N SER A 140 -23.89 18.78 8.40
CA SER A 140 -24.57 17.63 7.82
C SER A 140 -24.29 17.67 6.31
N HIS A 141 -23.04 17.46 5.93
CA HIS A 141 -22.66 17.51 4.52
C HIS A 141 -23.21 16.27 3.81
N ASP A 142 -24.37 16.43 3.17
CA ASP A 142 -24.85 15.46 2.20
C ASP A 142 -23.84 15.38 1.06
N VAL A 143 -23.31 14.17 0.85
CA VAL A 143 -22.37 13.87 -0.22
C VAL A 143 -22.99 14.14 -1.59
N SER A 144 -24.32 14.00 -1.72
CA SER A 144 -25.05 14.15 -2.98
C SER A 144 -24.88 15.53 -3.62
N ALA A 145 -24.69 16.58 -2.80
CA ALA A 145 -24.49 17.95 -3.27
C ALA A 145 -23.17 18.15 -4.05
N TRP A 146 -22.25 17.19 -3.95
CA TRP A 146 -20.91 17.23 -4.53
C TRP A 146 -20.70 16.18 -5.61
N LEU A 147 -21.80 15.57 -6.08
CA LEU A 147 -21.80 14.61 -7.16
C LEU A 147 -22.14 15.32 -8.48
N PRO A 148 -21.52 14.93 -9.60
CA PRO A 148 -21.87 15.49 -10.90
C PRO A 148 -23.28 15.09 -11.28
N ASP A 149 -23.99 15.97 -12.00
CA ASP A 149 -25.24 15.57 -12.64
C ASP A 149 -24.93 14.71 -13.87
N THR A 150 -25.25 13.42 -13.77
CA THR A 150 -25.09 12.46 -14.86
C THR A 150 -26.43 12.05 -15.47
N SER A 151 -27.54 12.76 -15.19
CA SER A 151 -28.88 12.35 -15.64
C SER A 151 -29.03 12.37 -17.16
N CYS A 152 -28.24 13.20 -17.86
CA CYS A 152 -28.24 13.31 -19.32
C CYS A 152 -27.26 12.36 -20.01
N ILE A 153 -26.45 11.61 -19.25
CA ILE A 153 -25.42 10.72 -19.78
C ILE A 153 -25.92 9.28 -19.69
N SER A 154 -25.92 8.55 -20.80
CA SER A 154 -26.31 7.14 -20.75
C SER A 154 -25.27 6.31 -20.01
N ALA A 155 -25.72 5.26 -19.32
CA ALA A 155 -24.79 4.34 -18.64
C ALA A 155 -23.72 3.82 -19.61
N ASN A 156 -24.11 3.45 -20.84
CA ASN A 156 -23.21 2.93 -21.87
C ASN A 156 -22.07 3.91 -22.23
N GLU A 157 -22.34 5.22 -22.23
CA GLU A 157 -21.29 6.23 -22.48
C GLU A 157 -20.27 6.26 -21.34
N LEU A 158 -20.72 6.14 -20.08
CA LEU A 158 -19.84 6.11 -18.90
C LEU A 158 -18.97 4.84 -18.84
N ILE A 159 -19.44 3.72 -19.39
CA ILE A 159 -18.69 2.44 -19.41
C ILE A 159 -17.94 2.18 -20.73
N SER A 160 -18.06 3.08 -21.71
CA SER A 160 -17.42 2.92 -23.03
C SER A 160 -15.89 2.80 -22.90
N GLY A 161 -15.30 1.81 -23.58
CA GLY A 161 -13.85 1.58 -23.57
C GLY A 161 -13.26 1.07 -22.23
N GLN A 162 -14.06 0.84 -21.18
CA GLN A 162 -13.53 0.41 -19.87
C GLN A 162 -12.89 -0.99 -19.87
N GLY A 163 -13.22 -1.83 -20.85
CA GLY A 163 -12.72 -3.21 -21.00
C GLY A 163 -11.60 -3.38 -22.02
N SER A 164 -11.09 -2.29 -22.61
CA SER A 164 -10.02 -2.28 -23.61
C SER A 164 -8.97 -1.21 -23.27
N ASP A 165 -7.89 -1.14 -24.05
CA ASP A 165 -6.87 -0.09 -23.93
C ASP A 165 -7.36 1.32 -24.36
N GLU A 166 -8.67 1.48 -24.60
CA GLU A 166 -9.30 2.75 -25.00
C GLU A 166 -9.76 3.62 -23.81
N GLY A 167 -9.83 3.04 -22.61
CA GLY A 167 -10.11 3.76 -21.38
C GLY A 167 -8.88 4.54 -20.87
N GLU A 168 -8.96 4.94 -19.61
CA GLU A 168 -7.93 5.75 -18.96
C GLU A 168 -7.77 5.38 -17.48
N VAL A 169 -6.53 5.45 -17.01
CA VAL A 169 -6.19 5.40 -15.58
C VAL A 169 -5.62 6.73 -15.15
N LEU A 170 -6.23 7.31 -14.11
CA LEU A 170 -5.76 8.50 -13.41
C LEU A 170 -4.84 8.11 -12.26
N LEU A 171 -3.76 8.86 -12.07
CA LEU A 171 -2.88 8.83 -10.90
C LEU A 171 -2.72 10.26 -10.36
N TYR A 172 -3.09 10.47 -9.10
CA TYR A 172 -3.04 11.79 -8.49
C TYR A 172 -2.81 11.71 -6.98
N TYR A 173 -2.33 12.81 -6.40
CA TYR A 173 -2.31 13.00 -4.96
C TYR A 173 -2.47 14.49 -4.64
N CYS A 174 -2.93 14.78 -3.44
CA CYS A 174 -3.00 16.14 -2.90
C CYS A 174 -2.66 16.06 -1.41
N TYR A 175 -1.64 16.80 -0.98
CA TYR A 175 -1.40 17.02 0.44
C TYR A 175 -2.10 18.31 0.87
N CYS A 176 -3.12 18.17 1.72
CA CYS A 176 -3.84 19.27 2.34
C CYS A 176 -4.40 18.80 3.69
N ASP A 177 -4.57 19.73 4.64
CA ASP A 177 -5.14 19.38 5.94
C ASP A 177 -6.64 19.12 5.77
N LEU A 178 -7.06 17.87 5.96
CA LEU A 178 -8.45 17.45 5.90
C LEU A 178 -9.06 17.36 7.30
N GLU A 179 -10.10 18.15 7.55
CA GLU A 179 -10.84 18.13 8.82
C GLU A 179 -11.59 16.83 9.04
N ASP A 180 -12.31 16.35 8.01
CA ASP A 180 -13.08 15.10 8.05
C ASP A 180 -12.69 14.12 6.91
N PRO A 181 -11.63 13.30 7.12
CA PRO A 181 -11.24 12.23 6.20
C PRO A 181 -12.35 11.21 5.93
N HIS A 182 -13.27 10.99 6.86
CA HIS A 182 -14.35 10.02 6.70
C HIS A 182 -15.44 10.54 5.76
N TRP A 183 -15.74 11.82 5.82
CA TRP A 183 -16.62 12.47 4.85
C TRP A 183 -16.03 12.41 3.44
N VAL A 184 -14.75 12.76 3.27
CA VAL A 184 -14.07 12.66 1.97
C VAL A 184 -14.08 11.22 1.45
N CYS A 185 -13.91 10.23 2.34
CA CYS A 185 -14.02 8.81 1.98
C CYS A 185 -15.42 8.43 1.48
N ALA A 186 -16.48 8.92 2.13
CA ALA A 186 -17.84 8.68 1.68
C ALA A 186 -18.10 9.35 0.31
N TRP A 187 -17.65 10.58 0.13
CA TRP A 187 -17.77 11.31 -1.13
C TRP A 187 -17.03 10.65 -2.28
N GLN A 188 -15.76 10.29 -2.08
CA GLN A 188 -14.98 9.59 -3.09
C GLN A 188 -15.56 8.22 -3.44
N THR A 189 -16.12 7.50 -2.46
CA THR A 189 -16.82 6.23 -2.71
C THR A 189 -18.02 6.43 -3.61
N ALA A 190 -18.90 7.39 -3.28
CA ALA A 190 -20.10 7.68 -4.06
C ALA A 190 -19.77 8.18 -5.47
N LEU A 191 -18.79 9.09 -5.59
CA LEU A 191 -18.35 9.64 -6.86
C LEU A 191 -17.79 8.56 -7.80
N CYS A 192 -16.87 7.72 -7.31
CA CYS A 192 -16.34 6.63 -8.10
C CYS A 192 -17.42 5.60 -8.49
N GLN A 193 -18.38 5.31 -7.60
CA GLN A 193 -19.48 4.40 -7.91
C GLN A 193 -20.41 4.95 -8.99
N GLN A 194 -20.78 6.22 -8.90
CA GLN A 194 -21.64 6.88 -9.90
C GLN A 194 -20.98 6.95 -11.28
N LEU A 195 -19.66 7.18 -11.31
CA LEU A 195 -18.88 7.26 -12.54
C LEU A 195 -18.37 5.89 -13.04
N HIS A 196 -18.78 4.79 -12.39
CA HIS A 196 -18.32 3.43 -12.72
C HIS A 196 -16.78 3.29 -12.75
N LEU A 197 -16.09 3.94 -11.82
CA LEU A 197 -14.64 3.84 -11.66
C LEU A 197 -14.28 2.71 -10.69
N THR A 198 -13.21 1.98 -11.03
CA THR A 198 -12.53 1.07 -10.11
C THR A 198 -11.15 1.63 -9.75
N GLY A 199 -10.49 1.11 -8.72
CA GLY A 199 -9.21 1.66 -8.30
C GLY A 199 -8.99 1.68 -6.80
N LYS A 200 -8.02 2.46 -6.36
CA LYS A 200 -7.65 2.62 -4.96
C LYS A 200 -7.55 4.10 -4.63
N VAL A 201 -8.25 4.53 -3.58
CA VAL A 201 -8.19 5.89 -3.04
C VAL A 201 -7.90 5.80 -1.54
N ARG A 202 -6.79 6.41 -1.14
CA ARG A 202 -6.35 6.51 0.26
C ARG A 202 -6.54 7.94 0.72
N ILE A 203 -7.21 8.10 1.84
CA ILE A 203 -7.50 9.41 2.43
C ILE A 203 -6.94 9.40 3.84
N ALA A 204 -6.32 10.50 4.25
CA ALA A 204 -5.82 10.71 5.60
C ALA A 204 -6.04 12.17 6.00
N LYS A 205 -5.73 12.52 7.25
CA LYS A 205 -5.76 13.93 7.68
C LYS A 205 -4.82 14.82 6.86
N GLU A 206 -3.77 14.23 6.28
CA GLU A 206 -2.78 14.93 5.45
C GLU A 206 -3.15 14.99 3.95
N GLY A 207 -4.34 14.49 3.55
CA GLY A 207 -4.85 14.68 2.18
C GLY A 207 -5.43 13.43 1.52
N ILE A 208 -5.25 13.32 0.20
CA ILE A 208 -5.78 12.24 -0.65
C ILE A 208 -4.72 11.72 -1.65
N ASN A 209 -4.76 10.43 -1.93
CA ASN A 209 -3.94 9.76 -2.94
C ASN A 209 -4.81 8.74 -3.69
N GLY A 210 -4.87 8.84 -5.01
CA GLY A 210 -5.75 8.01 -5.81
C GLY A 210 -5.10 7.45 -7.06
N THR A 211 -5.52 6.23 -7.39
CA THR A 211 -5.33 5.65 -8.72
C THR A 211 -6.65 5.01 -9.13
N VAL A 212 -7.33 5.58 -10.12
CA VAL A 212 -8.66 5.15 -10.56
C VAL A 212 -8.71 4.95 -12.06
N GLY A 213 -9.40 3.90 -12.51
CA GLY A 213 -9.55 3.54 -13.91
C GLY A 213 -11.00 3.57 -14.34
N GLY A 214 -11.24 4.02 -15.57
CA GLY A 214 -12.57 4.10 -16.16
C GLY A 214 -12.54 4.49 -17.63
N SER A 215 -13.68 4.94 -18.15
CA SER A 215 -13.76 5.53 -19.49
C SER A 215 -13.16 6.94 -19.45
N LYS A 216 -12.72 7.45 -20.60
CA LYS A 216 -12.23 8.83 -20.72
C LYS A 216 -13.27 9.88 -20.28
N LEU A 217 -14.56 9.60 -20.50
CA LEU A 217 -15.63 10.47 -20.05
C LEU A 217 -15.73 10.47 -18.52
N ALA A 218 -15.71 9.28 -17.91
CA ALA A 218 -15.80 9.13 -16.46
C ALA A 218 -14.58 9.75 -15.75
N THR A 219 -13.37 9.54 -16.26
CA THR A 219 -12.15 10.13 -15.71
C THR A 219 -12.15 11.65 -15.84
N ARG A 220 -12.58 12.20 -16.99
CA ARG A 220 -12.73 13.65 -17.16
C ARG A 220 -13.72 14.26 -16.17
N LEU A 221 -14.91 13.68 -16.02
CA LEU A 221 -15.91 14.14 -15.04
C LEU A 221 -15.39 14.07 -13.62
N TYR A 222 -14.62 13.02 -13.29
CA TYR A 222 -13.97 12.88 -11.99
C TYR A 222 -12.99 14.02 -11.71
N VAL A 223 -12.14 14.37 -12.69
CA VAL A 223 -11.21 15.49 -12.59
C VAL A 223 -11.96 16.82 -12.43
N GLU A 224 -12.99 17.07 -13.23
CA GLU A 224 -13.82 18.29 -13.14
C GLU A 224 -14.45 18.46 -11.74
N VAL A 225 -14.98 17.38 -11.16
CA VAL A 225 -15.55 17.37 -9.80
C VAL A 225 -14.49 17.60 -8.74
N MET A 226 -13.31 17.01 -8.88
CA MET A 226 -12.20 17.22 -7.95
C MET A 226 -11.71 18.67 -7.97
N LEU A 227 -11.55 19.26 -9.16
CA LEU A 227 -11.08 20.64 -9.34
C LEU A 227 -12.11 21.69 -8.90
N SER A 228 -13.40 21.39 -9.00
CA SER A 228 -14.48 22.29 -8.54
C SER A 228 -14.78 22.19 -7.05
N CYS A 229 -14.31 21.14 -6.36
CA CYS A 229 -14.49 20.98 -4.92
C CYS A 229 -13.67 22.01 -4.13
N PRO A 230 -14.27 22.84 -3.26
CA PRO A 230 -13.56 23.82 -2.43
C PRO A 230 -12.46 23.25 -1.55
N LEU A 231 -12.54 21.95 -1.20
CA LEU A 231 -11.49 21.29 -0.42
C LEU A 231 -10.16 21.16 -1.20
N PHE A 232 -10.23 21.11 -2.54
CA PHE A 232 -9.08 20.84 -3.39
C PHE A 232 -8.79 21.91 -4.46
N LYS A 233 -9.74 22.81 -4.74
CA LYS A 233 -9.63 23.80 -5.82
C LYS A 233 -8.36 24.67 -5.78
N ASP A 234 -7.84 24.95 -4.58
CA ASP A 234 -6.66 25.80 -4.38
C ASP A 234 -5.36 24.97 -4.27
N TYR A 235 -5.47 23.63 -4.30
CA TYR A 235 -4.37 22.68 -4.15
C TYR A 235 -4.10 21.84 -5.39
N LEU A 236 -5.10 21.63 -6.25
CA LEU A 236 -5.03 20.80 -7.44
C LEU A 236 -5.24 21.62 -8.70
N CYS A 237 -4.49 21.27 -9.75
CA CYS A 237 -4.79 21.66 -11.13
C CYS A 237 -4.85 20.41 -12.04
N GLU A 238 -5.20 20.60 -13.31
CA GLU A 238 -5.29 19.49 -14.28
C GLU A 238 -4.00 18.67 -14.36
N ASP A 239 -2.82 19.32 -14.29
CA ASP A 239 -1.51 18.65 -14.38
C ASP A 239 -1.23 17.66 -13.24
N ASP A 240 -1.93 17.77 -12.11
CA ASP A 240 -1.78 16.87 -10.98
C ASP A 240 -2.39 15.48 -11.26
N PHE A 241 -3.34 15.41 -12.20
CA PHE A 241 -3.97 14.19 -12.68
C PHE A 241 -3.20 13.60 -13.85
N LYS A 242 -2.30 12.67 -13.54
CA LYS A 242 -1.50 11.95 -14.55
C LYS A 242 -2.37 10.89 -15.21
N THR A 243 -2.33 10.80 -16.53
CA THR A 243 -3.16 9.88 -17.32
C THR A 243 -2.31 8.82 -18.01
N SER A 244 -2.86 7.60 -18.13
CA SER A 244 -2.23 6.51 -18.87
C SER A 244 -3.30 5.60 -19.48
N LYS A 245 -2.97 4.90 -20.57
CA LYS A 245 -3.88 3.92 -21.19
C LYS A 245 -4.23 2.79 -20.23
N GLY A 246 -5.49 2.38 -20.21
CA GLY A 246 -6.01 1.32 -19.35
C GLY A 246 -7.51 1.48 -19.15
N GLY A 247 -8.02 1.19 -17.96
CA GLY A 247 -9.42 1.42 -17.65
C GLY A 247 -9.82 0.77 -16.33
N ALA A 248 -11.12 0.58 -16.14
CA ALA A 248 -11.63 -0.07 -14.94
C ALA A 248 -11.16 -1.54 -14.83
N CYS A 249 -10.87 -2.19 -15.96
CA CYS A 249 -10.33 -3.55 -15.99
C CYS A 249 -8.94 -3.70 -15.34
N CYS A 250 -8.19 -2.62 -15.15
CA CYS A 250 -6.88 -2.65 -14.49
C CYS A 250 -6.98 -2.87 -12.97
N PHE A 251 -8.18 -2.76 -12.39
CA PHE A 251 -8.40 -2.90 -10.97
C PHE A 251 -9.55 -3.88 -10.71
N PRO A 252 -9.33 -4.95 -9.92
CA PRO A 252 -10.37 -5.93 -9.64
C PRO A 252 -11.61 -5.36 -8.92
N GLU A 253 -11.42 -4.29 -8.15
CA GLU A 253 -12.49 -3.62 -7.41
C GLU A 253 -12.13 -2.17 -7.08
N LEU A 254 -13.13 -1.39 -6.65
CA LEU A 254 -12.93 -0.09 -6.03
C LEU A 254 -12.62 -0.24 -4.53
N ARG A 255 -11.52 0.36 -4.07
CA ARG A 255 -11.14 0.43 -2.65
C ARG A 255 -10.91 1.88 -2.24
N VAL A 256 -11.85 2.45 -1.52
CA VAL A 256 -11.69 3.76 -0.87
C VAL A 256 -11.58 3.55 0.63
N GLY A 257 -10.60 4.19 1.29
CA GLY A 257 -10.40 4.02 2.72
C GLY A 257 -9.67 5.16 3.40
N VAL A 258 -9.97 5.33 4.69
CA VAL A 258 -9.27 6.25 5.59
C VAL A 258 -8.09 5.53 6.25
N PHE A 259 -6.94 6.18 6.25
CA PHE A 259 -5.68 5.70 6.79
C PHE A 259 -4.99 6.80 7.61
N GLU A 260 -3.93 6.43 8.32
CA GLU A 260 -3.07 7.40 9.01
C GLU A 260 -2.24 8.23 8.02
N GLU A 261 -1.79 7.60 6.93
CA GLU A 261 -0.94 8.20 5.91
C GLU A 261 -1.50 7.91 4.50
N ILE A 262 -1.48 8.92 3.63
CA ILE A 262 -1.87 8.75 2.21
C ILE A 262 -0.83 7.95 1.42
N VAL A 263 0.43 7.96 1.91
CA VAL A 263 1.49 7.02 1.54
C VAL A 263 2.26 6.60 2.80
N PRO A 264 2.27 5.31 3.18
CA PRO A 264 2.89 4.88 4.42
C PRO A 264 4.42 5.05 4.40
N MET A 265 4.93 6.04 5.14
CA MET A 265 6.35 6.21 5.42
C MET A 265 6.74 5.59 6.76
N GLY A 266 5.76 5.16 7.57
CA GLY A 266 6.03 4.50 8.87
C GLY A 266 6.43 5.47 9.98
N ILE A 267 6.30 6.78 9.72
CA ILE A 267 6.52 7.84 10.70
C ILE A 267 5.26 8.69 10.74
N SER A 268 4.78 9.02 11.94
CA SER A 268 3.60 9.89 12.08
C SER A 268 3.81 11.22 11.34
N PRO A 269 2.80 11.74 10.61
CA PRO A 269 2.82 13.09 10.03
C PRO A 269 3.19 14.20 11.02
N ASP A 270 2.91 14.00 12.32
CA ASP A 270 3.28 14.94 13.39
C ASP A 270 4.80 15.05 13.60
N LYS A 271 5.54 13.97 13.34
CA LYS A 271 7.00 13.93 13.47
C LYS A 271 7.71 14.42 12.21
N THR A 272 7.11 14.19 11.05
CA THR A 272 7.67 14.61 9.77
C THR A 272 6.54 15.08 8.86
N SER A 273 6.37 16.39 8.83
CA SER A 273 5.35 17.08 8.06
C SER A 273 5.74 17.20 6.58
N TYR A 274 4.78 16.97 5.70
CA TYR A 274 4.90 17.22 4.26
C TYR A 274 5.10 18.72 3.92
N LYS A 275 4.84 19.65 4.86
CA LYS A 275 4.87 21.11 4.65
C LYS A 275 6.27 21.70 4.50
N LYS A 276 7.33 20.90 4.72
CA LYS A 276 8.73 21.31 4.55
C LYS A 276 9.46 20.40 3.57
N PRO A 277 8.95 20.23 2.33
CA PRO A 277 9.55 19.31 1.38
C PRO A 277 10.90 19.85 0.86
N GLY A 278 11.58 19.04 0.06
CA GLY A 278 12.67 19.45 -0.81
C GLY A 278 12.24 20.49 -1.85
N ILE A 279 13.21 21.04 -2.56
CA ILE A 279 12.95 21.98 -3.65
C ILE A 279 12.42 21.19 -4.85
N HIS A 280 11.21 21.53 -5.31
CA HIS A 280 10.64 20.92 -6.51
C HIS A 280 11.38 21.42 -7.76
N LEU A 281 11.84 20.48 -8.57
CA LEU A 281 12.36 20.74 -9.91
C LEU A 281 11.32 20.28 -10.93
N SER A 282 11.03 21.11 -11.92
CA SER A 282 10.29 20.68 -13.12
C SER A 282 11.04 19.54 -13.83
N PRO A 283 10.36 18.75 -14.70
CA PRO A 283 11.03 17.71 -15.47
C PRO A 283 12.27 18.20 -16.24
N SER A 284 12.20 19.37 -16.89
CA SER A 284 13.34 19.92 -17.64
C SER A 284 14.49 20.37 -16.74
N GLU A 285 14.20 20.96 -15.58
CA GLU A 285 15.24 21.31 -14.59
C GLU A 285 15.89 20.05 -14.01
N PHE A 286 15.09 19.05 -13.66
CA PHE A 286 15.57 17.78 -13.16
C PHE A 286 16.42 17.05 -14.21
N HIS A 287 16.01 17.06 -15.49
CA HIS A 287 16.78 16.51 -16.60
C HIS A 287 18.19 17.11 -16.68
N LYS A 288 18.30 18.45 -16.60
CA LYS A 288 19.59 19.15 -16.59
C LYS A 288 20.45 18.78 -15.39
N GLU A 289 19.85 18.62 -14.21
CA GLU A 289 20.59 18.20 -13.01
C GLU A 289 21.07 16.74 -13.10
N VAL A 290 20.28 15.85 -13.70
CA VAL A 290 20.69 14.46 -13.98
C VAL A 290 21.79 14.42 -15.04
N GLU A 291 21.71 15.23 -16.10
CA GLU A 291 22.76 15.35 -17.12
C GLU A 291 24.10 15.78 -16.48
N LYS A 292 24.08 16.82 -15.64
CA LYS A 292 25.26 17.26 -14.88
C LYS A 292 25.79 16.14 -13.99
N PHE A 293 24.93 15.48 -13.23
CA PHE A 293 25.30 14.35 -12.37
C PHE A 293 26.00 13.23 -13.16
N LEU A 294 25.46 12.84 -14.31
CA LEU A 294 26.05 11.78 -15.16
C LEU A 294 27.37 12.21 -15.79
N SER A 295 27.50 13.48 -16.18
CA SER A 295 28.76 14.03 -16.72
C SER A 295 29.91 14.01 -15.70
N GLN A 296 29.58 14.03 -14.41
CA GLN A 296 30.52 14.05 -13.29
C GLN A 296 30.76 12.66 -12.68
N ALA A 297 30.08 11.62 -13.17
CA ALA A 297 30.09 10.29 -12.55
C ALA A 297 31.48 9.61 -12.49
N ASN A 298 32.43 10.02 -13.33
CA ASN A 298 33.80 9.51 -13.33
C ASN A 298 34.73 10.23 -12.34
N GLN A 299 34.23 11.21 -11.59
CA GLN A 299 35.00 11.91 -10.56
C GLN A 299 34.83 11.18 -9.22
N GLU A 300 35.94 10.90 -8.54
CA GLU A 300 35.98 10.17 -7.26
C GLU A 300 35.14 10.86 -6.15
N GLN A 301 34.77 12.13 -6.33
CA GLN A 301 34.03 12.94 -5.38
C GLN A 301 32.79 13.61 -6.00
N SER A 302 31.85 12.83 -6.55
CA SER A 302 30.57 13.40 -7.00
C SER A 302 29.80 13.99 -5.81
N ASP A 303 29.47 15.27 -5.87
CA ASP A 303 28.72 15.99 -4.83
C ASP A 303 27.20 15.81 -4.94
N THR A 304 26.73 15.02 -5.89
CA THR A 304 25.31 14.81 -6.15
C THR A 304 24.93 13.34 -6.03
N ILE A 305 23.79 13.07 -5.39
CA ILE A 305 23.16 11.75 -5.31
C ILE A 305 21.83 11.83 -6.04
N LEU A 306 21.62 10.91 -6.98
CA LEU A 306 20.32 10.66 -7.57
C LEU A 306 19.64 9.52 -6.82
N LEU A 307 18.63 9.81 -5.99
CA LEU A 307 18.02 8.88 -5.05
C LEU A 307 16.64 8.38 -5.53
N ASP A 308 16.52 7.08 -5.77
CA ASP A 308 15.24 6.42 -6.01
C ASP A 308 14.53 6.18 -4.67
N CYS A 309 13.34 6.76 -4.49
CA CYS A 309 12.54 6.58 -3.27
C CYS A 309 11.54 5.42 -3.38
N ARG A 310 11.67 4.59 -4.41
CA ARG A 310 10.76 3.48 -4.67
C ARG A 310 11.17 2.20 -3.96
N ASN A 311 10.27 1.21 -3.97
CA ASN A 311 10.62 -0.11 -3.48
C ASN A 311 11.56 -0.81 -4.48
N PHE A 312 12.42 -1.71 -4.00
CA PHE A 312 13.46 -2.35 -4.82
C PHE A 312 12.90 -2.99 -6.11
N TYR A 313 11.72 -3.59 -6.05
CA TYR A 313 11.10 -4.25 -7.22
C TYR A 313 10.66 -3.25 -8.29
N GLU A 314 10.36 -2.01 -7.92
CA GLU A 314 10.06 -0.95 -8.89
C GLU A 314 11.34 -0.52 -9.59
N SER A 315 12.41 -0.30 -8.83
CA SER A 315 13.72 0.11 -9.33
C SER A 315 14.41 -0.95 -10.19
N LYS A 316 14.11 -2.24 -9.96
CA LYS A 316 14.69 -3.33 -10.74
C LYS A 316 14.29 -3.26 -12.21
N ILE A 317 13.03 -2.99 -12.52
CA ILE A 317 12.55 -3.02 -13.91
C ILE A 317 12.68 -1.69 -14.66
N GLY A 318 12.98 -0.62 -13.94
CA GLY A 318 13.34 0.66 -14.55
C GLY A 318 13.80 1.65 -13.51
N ARG A 319 14.77 2.49 -13.85
CA ARG A 319 15.38 3.49 -12.96
C ARG A 319 16.16 4.52 -13.76
N PHE A 320 16.48 5.64 -13.13
CA PHE A 320 17.46 6.56 -13.71
C PHE A 320 18.86 5.95 -13.68
N GLN A 321 19.65 6.24 -14.70
CA GLN A 321 21.05 5.82 -14.76
C GLN A 321 21.84 6.38 -13.57
N GLY A 322 22.74 5.57 -13.01
CA GLY A 322 23.61 5.98 -11.90
C GLY A 322 22.89 6.26 -10.57
N CYS A 323 21.58 6.01 -10.45
CA CYS A 323 20.88 6.32 -9.21
C CYS A 323 21.30 5.39 -8.05
N LEU A 324 21.32 5.95 -6.83
CA LEU A 324 21.26 5.21 -5.60
C LEU A 324 19.83 4.69 -5.41
N ALA A 325 19.66 3.36 -5.51
CA ALA A 325 18.38 2.69 -5.30
C ALA A 325 18.44 1.86 -4.01
N PRO A 326 17.83 2.32 -2.89
CA PRO A 326 17.77 1.59 -1.64
C PRO A 326 17.09 0.23 -1.81
N ASP A 327 17.66 -0.83 -1.22
CA ASP A 327 17.05 -2.16 -1.22
C ASP A 327 15.93 -2.27 -0.16
N ILE A 328 14.90 -1.43 -0.31
CA ILE A 328 13.74 -1.40 0.59
C ILE A 328 12.53 -2.09 -0.06
N ARG A 329 11.89 -3.00 0.68
CA ARG A 329 10.66 -3.67 0.21
C ARG A 329 9.41 -2.79 0.35
N LYS A 330 9.43 -1.86 1.31
CA LYS A 330 8.31 -0.95 1.60
C LYS A 330 8.88 0.44 1.85
N PHE A 331 8.16 1.48 1.41
CA PHE A 331 8.53 2.86 1.69
C PHE A 331 8.56 3.18 3.20
N SER A 332 7.84 2.41 4.01
CA SER A 332 7.93 2.49 5.48
C SER A 332 9.32 2.16 6.06
N TYR A 333 10.21 1.56 5.27
CA TYR A 333 11.60 1.28 5.67
C TYR A 333 12.58 2.36 5.20
N PHE A 334 12.11 3.35 4.43
CA PHE A 334 12.95 4.45 3.95
C PHE A 334 13.59 5.25 5.08
N PRO A 335 12.88 5.59 6.18
CA PRO A 335 13.50 6.30 7.29
C PRO A 335 14.66 5.54 7.93
N ASP A 336 14.47 4.24 8.19
CA ASP A 336 15.52 3.38 8.76
C ASP A 336 16.73 3.25 7.81
N TYR A 337 16.49 3.20 6.51
CA TYR A 337 17.56 3.20 5.51
C TYR A 337 18.36 4.51 5.57
N VAL A 338 17.70 5.66 5.59
CA VAL A 338 18.37 6.97 5.69
C VAL A 338 19.20 7.05 6.97
N ASP A 339 18.64 6.63 8.11
CA ASP A 339 19.30 6.73 9.41
C ASP A 339 20.56 5.88 9.50
N LYS A 340 20.57 4.71 8.84
CA LYS A 340 21.74 3.83 8.77
C LYS A 340 22.80 4.30 7.78
N ASN A 341 22.47 5.21 6.87
CA ASN A 341 23.31 5.64 5.76
C ASN A 341 23.52 7.16 5.73
N LEU A 342 23.44 7.86 6.87
CA LEU A 342 23.54 9.32 6.94
C LEU A 342 24.83 9.87 6.30
N ASP A 343 25.94 9.15 6.44
CA ASP A 343 27.22 9.56 5.87
C ASP A 343 27.24 9.55 4.34
N VAL A 344 26.41 8.72 3.70
CA VAL A 344 26.23 8.75 2.24
C VAL A 344 25.68 10.10 1.81
N PHE A 345 24.78 10.69 2.60
CA PHE A 345 24.09 11.93 2.26
C PHE A 345 24.81 13.20 2.75
N ARG A 346 25.89 13.05 3.52
CA ARG A 346 26.59 14.17 4.17
C ARG A 346 27.20 15.14 3.17
N GLU A 347 26.85 16.42 3.29
CA GLU A 347 27.26 17.52 2.39
C GLU A 347 26.91 17.29 0.91
N LYS A 348 26.04 16.33 0.61
CA LYS A 348 25.61 16.03 -0.77
C LYS A 348 24.38 16.85 -1.15
N LYS A 349 24.32 17.18 -2.44
CA LYS A 349 23.08 17.55 -3.13
C LYS A 349 22.31 16.28 -3.47
N VAL A 350 21.04 16.18 -3.10
CA VAL A 350 20.24 14.97 -3.33
C VAL A 350 19.09 15.28 -4.29
N LEU A 351 19.05 14.58 -5.43
CA LEU A 351 17.96 14.61 -6.41
C LEU A 351 17.05 13.41 -6.16
N MET A 352 15.87 13.62 -5.60
CA MET A 352 14.94 12.55 -5.24
C MET A 352 13.85 12.37 -6.31
N TYR A 353 13.48 11.11 -6.57
CA TYR A 353 12.36 10.81 -7.45
C TYR A 353 11.58 9.57 -7.00
N CYS A 354 10.34 9.47 -7.45
CA CYS A 354 9.51 8.26 -7.38
C CYS A 354 8.49 8.28 -8.54
N THR A 355 7.58 7.31 -8.60
CA THR A 355 6.61 7.15 -9.71
C THR A 355 5.83 8.44 -10.02
N GLY A 356 5.14 9.00 -9.02
CA GLY A 356 4.24 10.14 -9.20
C GLY A 356 4.56 11.37 -8.35
N GLY A 357 5.59 11.34 -7.51
CA GLY A 357 6.02 12.45 -6.64
C GLY A 357 5.65 12.28 -5.15
N ILE A 358 4.54 11.61 -4.83
CA ILE A 358 3.98 11.57 -3.46
C ILE A 358 4.94 11.11 -2.35
N ARG A 359 5.83 10.14 -2.63
CA ARG A 359 6.83 9.65 -1.65
C ARG A 359 7.92 10.68 -1.40
N CYS A 360 8.29 11.44 -2.42
CA CYS A 360 9.33 12.45 -2.31
C CYS A 360 8.91 13.58 -1.38
N GLU A 361 7.62 13.93 -1.30
CA GLU A 361 7.16 15.02 -0.42
C GLU A 361 7.57 14.79 1.04
N ARG A 362 7.25 13.61 1.58
CA ARG A 362 7.63 13.26 2.97
C ARG A 362 9.05 12.75 3.08
N GLY A 363 9.54 12.01 2.09
CA GLY A 363 10.92 11.50 2.08
C GLY A 363 11.97 12.61 2.07
N SER A 364 11.75 13.66 1.27
CA SER A 364 12.63 14.83 1.21
C SER A 364 12.53 15.67 2.47
N ALA A 365 11.33 15.87 3.03
CA ALA A 365 11.15 16.51 4.33
C ALA A 365 11.89 15.76 5.45
N TYR A 366 11.82 14.42 5.45
CA TYR A 366 12.55 13.58 6.39
C TYR A 366 14.06 13.75 6.26
N LEU A 367 14.58 13.67 5.03
CA LEU A 367 16.01 13.80 4.78
C LEU A 367 16.54 15.19 5.14
N LYS A 368 15.78 16.26 4.84
CA LYS A 368 16.09 17.63 5.28
C LYS A 368 16.12 17.76 6.79
N ALA A 369 15.19 17.12 7.50
CA ALA A 369 15.14 17.15 8.96
C ALA A 369 16.36 16.50 9.63
N LYS A 370 17.09 15.63 8.93
CA LYS A 370 18.37 15.07 9.42
C LYS A 370 19.51 16.08 9.40
N GLY A 371 19.43 17.12 8.58
CA GLY A 371 20.41 18.20 8.57
C GLY A 371 21.82 17.80 8.11
N VAL A 372 21.96 16.70 7.36
CA VAL A 372 23.25 16.23 6.85
C VAL A 372 23.48 16.60 5.38
N CYS A 373 22.43 16.81 4.60
CA CYS A 373 22.54 17.15 3.19
C CYS A 373 22.83 18.64 3.00
N LYS A 374 23.59 18.97 1.96
CA LYS A 374 23.75 20.36 1.50
C LYS A 374 22.43 20.91 0.96
N GLU A 375 21.75 20.12 0.13
CA GLU A 375 20.48 20.50 -0.47
C GLU A 375 19.69 19.27 -0.92
N VAL A 376 18.36 19.35 -0.86
CA VAL A 376 17.46 18.26 -1.25
C VAL A 376 16.46 18.78 -2.28
N PHE A 377 16.49 18.18 -3.46
CA PHE A 377 15.60 18.44 -4.58
C PHE A 377 14.71 17.23 -4.83
N GLN A 378 13.58 17.47 -5.48
CA GLN A 378 12.66 16.41 -5.89
C GLN A 378 12.02 16.68 -7.25
N LEU A 379 11.82 15.62 -8.02
CA LEU A 379 11.17 15.69 -9.32
C LEU A 379 9.66 15.95 -9.18
N LYS A 380 9.20 17.14 -9.61
CA LYS A 380 7.79 17.50 -9.64
C LYS A 380 7.03 16.58 -10.60
N GLY A 381 5.94 15.98 -10.12
CA GLY A 381 5.13 15.03 -10.88
C GLY A 381 5.74 13.63 -11.06
N GLY A 382 6.94 13.39 -10.50
CA GLY A 382 7.61 12.09 -10.54
C GLY A 382 8.04 11.64 -11.93
N ILE A 383 8.44 10.37 -12.02
CA ILE A 383 8.88 9.72 -13.27
C ILE A 383 7.80 9.85 -14.36
N HIS A 384 6.52 9.81 -14.00
CA HIS A 384 5.43 9.91 -14.96
C HIS A 384 5.50 11.20 -15.79
N LYS A 385 5.57 12.37 -15.13
CA LYS A 385 5.70 13.67 -15.82
C LYS A 385 7.05 13.82 -16.52
N TYR A 386 8.11 13.21 -15.99
CA TYR A 386 9.39 13.19 -16.68
C TYR A 386 9.37 12.42 -17.99
N LEU A 387 8.72 11.25 -18.04
CA LEU A 387 8.64 10.43 -19.26
C LEU A 387 7.65 10.99 -20.31
N GLU A 388 6.71 11.84 -19.91
CA GLU A 388 5.89 12.63 -20.85
C GLU A 388 6.75 13.60 -21.67
N GLU A 389 7.74 14.24 -21.05
CA GLU A 389 8.61 15.23 -21.70
C GLU A 389 9.89 14.62 -22.29
N PHE A 390 10.46 13.61 -21.62
CA PHE A 390 11.72 12.97 -21.97
C PHE A 390 11.59 11.43 -22.05
N PRO A 391 10.80 10.89 -22.99
CA PRO A 391 10.57 9.44 -23.12
C PRO A 391 11.87 8.64 -23.34
N ASP A 392 12.81 9.21 -24.09
CA ASP A 392 14.13 8.63 -24.38
C ASP A 392 15.26 9.21 -23.51
N GLY A 393 14.91 9.88 -22.40
CA GLY A 393 15.87 10.51 -21.50
C GLY A 393 16.68 9.53 -20.64
N PHE A 394 17.14 10.02 -19.50
CA PHE A 394 18.00 9.26 -18.57
C PHE A 394 17.30 8.17 -17.75
N TYR A 395 15.97 8.07 -17.80
CA TYR A 395 15.23 6.96 -17.18
C TYR A 395 15.20 5.76 -18.14
N LYS A 396 15.67 4.61 -17.67
CA LYS A 396 15.82 3.39 -18.47
C LYS A 396 14.95 2.29 -17.92
N GLY A 397 14.32 1.51 -18.80
CA GLY A 397 13.41 0.44 -18.41
C GLY A 397 11.96 0.88 -18.29
N LYS A 398 11.16 0.05 -17.61
CA LYS A 398 9.73 0.23 -17.46
C LYS A 398 9.38 0.99 -16.18
N LEU A 399 8.24 1.69 -16.19
CA LEU A 399 7.70 2.35 -15.02
C LEU A 399 6.72 1.43 -14.29
N PHE A 400 7.10 0.92 -13.12
CA PHE A 400 6.20 0.09 -12.30
C PHE A 400 4.93 0.85 -11.87
N VAL A 401 3.78 0.19 -11.96
CA VAL A 401 2.46 0.71 -11.53
C VAL A 401 1.73 -0.29 -10.62
N PHE A 402 0.90 0.21 -9.70
CA PHE A 402 0.29 -0.56 -8.61
C PHE A 402 -1.11 -1.13 -8.95
N ASP A 403 -1.23 -1.64 -10.17
CA ASP A 403 -2.43 -2.20 -10.78
C ASP A 403 -2.08 -3.38 -11.69
N ASP A 404 -3.08 -4.02 -12.29
CA ASP A 404 -2.90 -5.28 -13.01
C ASP A 404 -2.04 -5.17 -14.28
N ARG A 405 -1.68 -3.95 -14.71
CA ARG A 405 -0.72 -3.72 -15.80
C ARG A 405 0.73 -3.99 -15.36
N TYR A 406 1.04 -3.91 -14.07
CA TYR A 406 2.37 -4.01 -13.44
C TYR A 406 3.41 -2.99 -13.87
N ALA A 407 3.48 -2.62 -15.15
CA ALA A 407 4.43 -1.64 -15.64
C ALA A 407 3.94 -0.95 -16.91
N LEU A 408 4.39 0.29 -17.12
CA LEU A 408 4.20 1.07 -18.34
C LEU A 408 5.53 1.16 -19.10
N CYS A 409 5.45 1.03 -20.43
CA CYS A 409 6.60 1.09 -21.32
C CYS A 409 6.63 2.45 -22.02
N TYR A 410 7.73 3.18 -21.86
CA TYR A 410 7.97 4.46 -22.56
C TYR A 410 9.16 4.38 -23.51
N ASN A 411 10.11 3.48 -23.23
CA ASN A 411 11.23 3.11 -24.09
C ASN A 411 11.39 1.58 -24.14
N SER A 412 12.31 1.12 -24.98
CA SER A 412 12.60 -0.31 -25.20
C SER A 412 13.76 -0.85 -24.37
N ASP A 413 14.32 -0.05 -23.46
CA ASP A 413 15.47 -0.43 -22.65
C ASP A 413 15.08 -1.54 -21.66
N VAL A 414 15.95 -2.55 -21.50
CA VAL A 414 15.79 -3.62 -20.51
C VAL A 414 16.94 -3.53 -19.52
N VAL A 415 16.64 -3.15 -18.27
CA VAL A 415 17.67 -2.91 -17.22
C VAL A 415 17.73 -3.99 -16.15
N SER A 416 16.88 -5.01 -16.27
CA SER A 416 16.82 -6.15 -15.37
C SER A 416 17.14 -7.46 -16.07
N GLU A 417 17.45 -8.46 -15.25
CA GLU A 417 17.77 -9.80 -15.66
C GLU A 417 16.82 -10.81 -15.00
N CYS A 418 16.62 -11.93 -15.67
CA CYS A 418 15.91 -13.08 -15.15
C CYS A 418 16.63 -13.60 -13.90
N SER A 419 15.89 -13.74 -12.81
CA SER A 419 16.44 -14.21 -11.52
C SER A 419 16.94 -15.65 -11.57
N TYR A 420 16.61 -16.40 -12.63
CA TYR A 420 16.95 -17.81 -12.79
C TYR A 420 18.13 -18.04 -13.74
N CYS A 421 18.14 -17.37 -14.90
CA CYS A 421 19.14 -17.61 -15.96
C CYS A 421 20.03 -16.40 -16.26
N GLY A 422 19.79 -15.23 -15.67
CA GLY A 422 20.56 -14.01 -15.93
C GLY A 422 20.29 -13.34 -17.29
N ALA A 423 19.43 -13.91 -18.14
CA ALA A 423 19.09 -13.28 -19.43
C ALA A 423 18.31 -11.97 -19.22
N PRO A 424 18.47 -10.95 -20.08
CA PRO A 424 17.70 -9.71 -20.01
C PRO A 424 16.20 -9.98 -19.92
N TRP A 425 15.55 -9.47 -18.88
CA TRP A 425 14.14 -9.74 -18.60
C TRP A 425 13.53 -8.69 -17.67
N ASP A 426 12.36 -8.16 -18.01
CA ASP A 426 11.72 -7.03 -17.30
C ASP A 426 10.20 -7.24 -17.06
N GLN A 427 9.72 -8.48 -17.20
CA GLN A 427 8.32 -8.82 -16.94
C GLN A 427 8.18 -9.52 -15.59
N TYR A 428 7.30 -8.99 -14.75
CA TYR A 428 6.91 -9.68 -13.52
C TYR A 428 5.90 -10.78 -13.82
N LYS A 429 6.14 -11.96 -13.23
CA LYS A 429 5.14 -13.03 -13.14
C LYS A 429 4.88 -13.36 -11.68
N LEU A 430 3.63 -13.68 -11.34
CA LEU A 430 3.35 -14.31 -10.06
C LEU A 430 4.11 -15.64 -9.99
N CYS A 431 4.92 -15.81 -8.97
CA CYS A 431 5.60 -17.06 -8.72
C CYS A 431 4.56 -18.14 -8.38
N SER A 432 4.49 -19.19 -9.18
CA SER A 432 3.59 -20.34 -9.01
C SER A 432 4.13 -21.40 -8.06
N THR A 433 5.25 -21.16 -7.39
CA THR A 433 5.83 -22.17 -6.48
C THR A 433 4.94 -22.38 -5.27
N THR A 434 4.50 -23.63 -5.10
CA THR A 434 3.63 -24.15 -4.03
C THR A 434 4.19 -23.99 -2.61
N HIS A 435 5.42 -23.50 -2.45
CA HIS A 435 6.13 -23.39 -1.17
C HIS A 435 6.17 -21.98 -0.56
N ARG A 436 5.56 -20.97 -1.18
CA ARG A 436 5.46 -19.61 -0.60
C ARG A 436 4.00 -19.22 -0.40
N VAL A 437 3.65 -18.91 0.86
CA VAL A 437 2.31 -18.54 1.32
C VAL A 437 1.90 -17.12 0.88
N GLU A 438 2.78 -16.38 0.19
CA GLU A 438 2.50 -15.05 -0.36
C GLU A 438 2.84 -15.00 -1.85
N PRO A 439 1.98 -14.39 -2.71
CA PRO A 439 2.30 -14.17 -4.11
C PRO A 439 3.47 -13.20 -4.23
N VAL A 440 4.66 -13.73 -4.46
CA VAL A 440 5.85 -12.93 -4.79
C VAL A 440 5.93 -12.80 -6.30
N ALA A 441 5.96 -11.57 -6.80
CA ALA A 441 6.29 -11.30 -8.19
C ALA A 441 7.80 -11.55 -8.41
N CYS A 442 8.14 -12.42 -9.35
CA CYS A 442 9.53 -12.73 -9.71
C CYS A 442 9.80 -12.31 -11.17
N LEU A 443 11.03 -11.93 -11.46
CA LEU A 443 11.51 -11.69 -12.82
C LEU A 443 11.95 -13.03 -13.40
N GLY A 444 11.08 -13.67 -14.17
CA GLY A 444 11.38 -14.93 -14.85
C GLY A 444 10.49 -15.17 -16.06
N HIS A 445 11.07 -15.74 -17.12
CA HIS A 445 10.33 -16.18 -18.30
C HIS A 445 9.93 -17.65 -18.20
N THR A 446 8.90 -18.02 -18.96
CA THR A 446 8.43 -19.41 -19.10
C THR A 446 9.59 -20.32 -19.50
N GLY A 447 9.78 -21.43 -18.79
CA GLY A 447 10.87 -22.40 -19.03
C GLY A 447 12.15 -22.19 -18.22
N ALA A 448 12.36 -21.02 -17.58
CA ALA A 448 13.57 -20.79 -16.79
C ALA A 448 13.64 -21.64 -15.50
N GLU A 449 12.49 -22.10 -14.99
CA GLU A 449 12.42 -23.05 -13.85
C GLU A 449 12.97 -24.43 -14.19
N GLN A 450 12.93 -24.83 -15.47
CA GLN A 450 13.43 -26.13 -15.93
C GLN A 450 14.96 -26.15 -16.10
N HIS A 451 15.60 -24.99 -16.22
CA HIS A 451 17.04 -24.90 -16.49
C HIS A 451 17.94 -24.92 -15.24
N ILE A 452 17.37 -25.03 -14.02
CA ILE A 452 18.14 -24.99 -12.76
C ILE A 452 18.37 -26.39 -12.15
N TRP A 453 17.77 -27.44 -12.70
CA TRP A 453 18.08 -28.80 -12.30
C TRP A 453 18.95 -29.46 -13.38
N PRO A 454 20.27 -29.64 -13.18
CA PRO A 454 21.00 -30.55 -14.06
C PRO A 454 20.41 -31.95 -13.88
N GLU A 455 19.85 -32.49 -14.96
CA GLU A 455 19.62 -33.93 -15.13
C GLU A 455 20.98 -34.64 -15.09
N SER A 456 21.49 -34.95 -13.89
CA SER A 456 22.48 -36.00 -13.63
C SER A 456 22.95 -35.98 -12.17
N ALA A 457 22.26 -36.76 -11.34
CA ALA A 457 22.87 -37.38 -10.17
C ALA A 457 22.23 -38.75 -9.96
N THR A 458 22.59 -39.68 -10.84
CA THR A 458 22.51 -41.12 -10.58
C THR A 458 23.38 -41.42 -9.36
N TYR A 459 22.77 -41.66 -8.20
CA TYR A 459 23.46 -42.31 -7.08
C TYR A 459 23.05 -43.77 -7.05
N GLY A 460 24.04 -44.62 -7.29
CA GLY A 460 23.89 -46.06 -7.48
C GLY A 460 23.44 -46.77 -6.21
N GLY A 461 22.41 -47.60 -6.37
CA GLY A 461 22.11 -48.70 -5.47
C GLY A 461 22.94 -49.92 -5.84
N ARG A 462 23.93 -50.23 -5.02
CA ARG A 462 24.56 -51.55 -4.82
C ARG A 462 24.53 -51.72 -3.29
N GLU A 463 23.99 -52.76 -2.68
CA GLU A 463 24.17 -54.20 -2.91
C GLU A 463 23.14 -55.04 -2.14
N MET A 464 22.87 -56.25 -2.68
CA MET A 464 22.61 -57.55 -2.03
C MET A 464 21.35 -57.68 -1.14
N SER A 465 20.59 -58.79 -1.11
CA SER A 465 20.87 -60.21 -1.33
C SER A 465 19.55 -61.01 -1.44
N SER A 466 19.66 -62.18 -2.08
CA SER A 466 18.73 -63.35 -2.16
C SER A 466 17.46 -63.23 -2.98
#